data_AF-A0A2D7BWL0-F1
#
_entry.id   AF-A0A2D7BWL0-F1
#
_cell.length_a   1.000
_cell.length_b   1.000
_cell.length_c   1.000
_cell.angle_alpha   90.00
_cell.angle_beta   90.00
_cell.angle_gamma   90.00
#
_symmetry.space_group_name_H-M   'P 1'
#
loop_
_entity.id
_entity.type
_entity.pdbx_description
1 polymer ?
#
loop_
_entity_poly.entity_id
_entity_poly.type
_entity_poly.pdbx_seq_one_letter_code
_entity_poly.pdbx_strand_id
1 'polypeptide(L)'
;MKLLDFVLLSLLVLVTCLALVKVNLVFEYKRNFEHLDKVQQKISSLENQNTKLDLEISLIKSSPFIYERALDLRMREPEIED
;
A
#
# COMPACT_ATOMS: atom_id res chain seq x y z
N MET A 1 27.96 -2.81 -49.97
CA MET A 1 26.85 -2.03 -49.39
C MET A 1 27.17 -0.55 -49.55
N LYS A 2 26.20 0.25 -50.00
CA LYS A 2 26.39 1.69 -50.19
C LYS A 2 26.32 2.39 -48.83
N LEU A 3 26.96 3.55 -48.70
CA LEU A 3 26.98 4.35 -47.45
C LEU A 3 25.56 4.66 -46.93
N LEU A 4 24.61 4.80 -47.86
CA LEU A 4 23.19 4.99 -47.58
C LEU A 4 22.55 3.80 -46.85
N ASP A 5 22.96 2.57 -47.16
CA ASP A 5 22.45 1.36 -46.49
C ASP A 5 22.88 1.34 -45.02
N PHE A 6 24.10 1.81 -44.73
CA PHE A 6 24.64 1.88 -43.37
C PHE A 6 23.91 2.94 -42.52
N VAL A 7 23.60 4.10 -43.13
CA VAL A 7 22.82 5.16 -42.49
C VAL A 7 21.40 4.69 -42.17
N LEU A 8 20.74 4.01 -43.10
CA LEU A 8 19.41 3.43 -42.88
C LEU A 8 19.41 2.39 -41.77
N LEU A 9 20.41 1.50 -41.76
CA LEU A 9 20.53 0.48 -40.72
C LEU A 9 20.73 1.11 -39.33
N SER A 10 21.59 2.13 -39.23
CA SER A 10 21.81 2.86 -37.98
C SER A 10 20.54 3.55 -37.49
N LEU A 11 19.80 4.20 -38.38
CA LEU A 11 18.53 4.87 -38.05
C LEU A 11 17.50 3.84 -37.53
N LEU A 12 17.40 2.69 -38.18
CA LEU A 12 16.47 1.63 -37.78
C LEU A 12 16.80 1.05 -36.41
N VAL A 13 18.09 0.86 -36.10
CA VAL A 13 18.54 0.44 -34.77
C VAL A 13 18.20 1.50 -33.71
N LEU A 14 18.43 2.78 -34.01
CA LEU A 14 18.13 3.89 -33.09
C LEU A 14 16.63 3.96 -32.75
N VAL A 15 15.77 3.88 -33.77
CA VAL A 15 14.31 3.87 -33.58
C VAL A 15 13.86 2.66 -32.77
N THR A 16 14.45 1.49 -33.03
CA THR A 16 14.13 0.26 -32.29
C THR A 16 14.55 0.37 -30.82
N CYS A 17 15.75 0.90 -30.55
CA CYS A 17 16.21 1.16 -29.18
C CYS A 17 15.28 2.13 -28.43
N LEU A 18 14.89 3.23 -29.07
CA LEU A 18 13.96 4.20 -28.48
C LEU A 18 12.59 3.58 -28.17
N ALA A 19 12.09 2.72 -29.06
CA ALA A 19 10.85 1.99 -28.83
C ALA A 19 10.95 1.06 -27.62
N LEU A 20 12.06 0.31 -27.48
CA LEU A 20 12.30 -0.57 -26.34
C LEU A 20 12.42 0.19 -25.02
N VAL A 21 13.13 1.32 -25.00
CA VAL A 21 13.24 2.18 -23.81
C VAL A 21 11.86 2.65 -23.36
N LYS A 22 11.01 3.12 -24.27
CA LYS A 22 9.65 3.54 -23.95
C LYS A 22 8.83 2.40 -23.33
N VAL A 23 8.89 1.21 -23.92
CA VAL A 23 8.16 0.05 -23.41
C VAL A 23 8.64 -0.33 -22.01
N ASN A 24 9.95 -0.33 -21.78
CA ASN A 24 10.51 -0.64 -20.47
C ASN A 24 10.08 0.39 -19.41
N LEU A 25 10.10 1.67 -19.77
CA LEU A 25 9.69 2.75 -18.86
C LEU A 25 8.22 2.61 -18.43
N VAL A 26 7.33 2.31 -19.38
CA VAL A 26 5.90 2.10 -19.09
C VAL A 26 5.71 0.84 -18.22
N PHE A 27 6.48 -0.21 -18.47
CA PHE A 27 6.43 -1.44 -17.68
C PHE A 27 6.89 -1.22 -16.24
N GLU A 28 8.02 -0.56 -16.03
CA GLU A 28 8.51 -0.23 -14.69
C GLU A 28 7.55 0.68 -13.94
N TYR A 29 7.00 1.68 -14.62
CA TYR A 29 6.00 2.58 -14.02
C TYR A 29 4.77 1.81 -13.55
N LYS A 30 4.22 0.94 -14.40
CA LYS A 30 3.07 0.09 -14.05
C LYS A 30 3.38 -0.83 -12.88
N ARG A 31 4.56 -1.46 -12.87
CA ARG A 31 5.00 -2.36 -11.80
C ARG A 31 5.12 -1.62 -10.46
N ASN A 32 5.72 -0.44 -10.47
CA ASN A 32 5.87 0.38 -9.27
C ASN A 32 4.50 0.83 -8.73
N PHE A 33 3.57 1.16 -9.63
CA PHE A 33 2.21 1.53 -9.26
C PHE A 33 1.45 0.36 -8.61
N GLU A 34 1.60 -0.86 -9.13
CA GLU A 34 0.98 -2.05 -8.52
C GLU A 34 1.53 -2.31 -7.11
N HIS A 35 2.82 -2.06 -6.89
CA HIS A 35 3.42 -2.22 -5.58
C HIS A 35 2.90 -1.17 -4.57
N LEU A 36 2.74 0.07 -5.02
CA LEU A 36 2.10 1.14 -4.26
C LEU A 36 0.64 0.82 -3.94
N ASP A 37 -0.11 0.29 -4.91
CA ASP A 37 -1.51 -0.09 -4.71
C ASP A 37 -1.66 -1.18 -3.63
N LYS A 38 -0.79 -2.19 -3.65
CA LYS A 38 -0.77 -3.23 -2.59
C LYS A 38 -0.48 -2.66 -1.20
N VAL A 39 0.45 -1.71 -1.11
CA VAL A 39 0.77 -1.03 0.15
C VAL A 39 -0.44 -0.20 0.60
N GLN A 40 -1.07 0.55 -0.30
CA GLN A 40 -2.26 1.36 -0.01
C GLN A 40 -3.42 0.49 0.49
N GLN A 41 -3.69 -0.65 -0.16
CA GLN A 41 -4.72 -1.59 0.29
C GLN A 41 -4.45 -2.12 1.70
N LYS A 42 -3.18 -2.40 2.03
CA LYS A 42 -2.80 -2.88 3.36
C LYS A 42 -2.97 -1.79 4.43
N ILE A 43 -2.61 -0.54 4.10
CA ILE A 43 -2.84 0.62 4.98
C ILE A 43 -4.33 0.77 5.27
N SER A 44 -5.18 0.78 4.23
CA SER A 44 -6.63 0.91 4.40
C SER A 44 -7.26 -0.23 5.20
N SER A 45 -6.76 -1.46 5.05
CA SER A 45 -7.19 -2.60 5.88
C SER A 45 -6.83 -2.41 7.35
N LEU A 46 -5.59 -1.99 7.64
CA LEU A 46 -5.13 -1.70 9.00
C LEU A 46 -5.92 -0.54 9.64
N GLU A 47 -6.17 0.52 8.88
CA GLU A 47 -6.97 1.67 9.34
C GLU A 47 -8.40 1.27 9.70
N ASN A 48 -9.01 0.40 8.90
CA ASN A 48 -10.34 -0.14 9.19
C ASN A 48 -10.34 -1.02 10.46
N GLN A 49 -9.31 -1.85 10.65
CA GLN A 49 -9.15 -2.64 11.87
C GLN A 49 -8.96 -1.76 13.10
N ASN A 50 -8.13 -0.71 13.01
CA ASN A 50 -7.94 0.25 14.08
C ASN A 50 -9.25 0.97 14.43
N THR A 51 -9.99 1.43 13.43
CA THR A 51 -11.30 2.07 13.63
C THR A 51 -12.26 1.14 14.36
N LYS A 52 -12.28 -0.15 13.99
CA LYS A 52 -13.10 -1.15 14.68
C LYS A 52 -12.71 -1.32 16.14
N LEU A 53 -11.41 -1.45 16.43
CA LEU A 53 -10.90 -1.56 17.80
C LEU A 53 -11.23 -0.32 18.63
N ASP A 54 -11.09 0.87 18.05
CA ASP A 54 -11.38 2.13 18.74
C ASP A 54 -12.87 2.26 19.11
N LEU A 55 -13.75 1.80 18.22
CA LEU A 55 -15.18 1.67 18.52
C LEU A 55 -15.45 0.64 19.63
N GLU A 56 -14.81 -0.53 19.58
CA GLU A 56 -14.94 -1.55 20.64
C GLU A 56 -14.48 -1.01 22.00
N ILE A 57 -13.34 -0.31 22.05
CA ILE A 57 -12.83 0.34 23.27
C ILE A 57 -13.81 1.40 23.76
N SER A 58 -14.35 2.22 22.86
CA SER A 58 -15.31 3.27 23.21
C SER A 58 -16.62 2.68 23.76
N LEU A 59 -17.10 1.56 23.20
CA LEU A 59 -18.27 0.83 23.70
C LEU A 59 -18.01 0.24 25.09
N ILE A 60 -16.82 -0.35 25.31
CA ILE A 60 -16.40 -0.87 26.62
C ILE A 60 -16.38 0.27 27.66
N LYS A 61 -15.73 1.39 27.32
CA LYS A 61 -15.61 2.57 28.22
C LYS A 61 -16.96 3.22 28.53
N SER A 62 -17.89 3.26 27.56
CA SER A 62 -19.17 3.93 27.71
C SER A 62 -20.24 3.09 28.42
N SER A 63 -20.04 1.77 28.55
CA SER A 63 -21.02 0.90 29.21
C SER A 63 -20.60 0.58 30.66
N PRO A 64 -21.43 0.93 31.68
CA PRO A 64 -21.19 0.53 33.08
C PRO A 64 -21.17 -1.00 33.27
N PHE A 65 -21.94 -1.70 32.42
CA PHE A 65 -22.16 -3.15 32.50
C PHE A 65 -20.94 -3.99 32.13
N ILE A 66 -20.06 -3.50 31.24
CA ILE A 66 -18.83 -4.22 30.88
C ILE A 66 -17.76 -4.06 31.97
N TYR A 67 -17.67 -2.88 32.61
CA TYR A 67 -16.75 -2.63 33.71
C TYR A 67 -17.06 -3.54 34.91
N GLU A 68 -18.34 -3.69 35.27
CA GLU A 68 -18.78 -4.65 36.30
C GLU A 68 -18.43 -6.11 35.94
N ARG A 69 -18.63 -6.53 34.68
CA ARG A 69 -18.21 -7.88 34.23
C ARG A 69 -16.69 -8.08 34.19
N ALA A 70 -15.91 -7.03 33.90
CA ALA A 70 -14.45 -7.11 33.86
C ALA A 70 -13.86 -7.22 35.28
N LEU A 71 -14.49 -6.56 36.26
CA LEU A 71 -14.24 -6.73 37.69
C LEU A 71 -14.55 -8.17 38.13
N ASP A 72 -15.70 -8.73 37.72
CA ASP A 72 -16.05 -10.15 37.98
C ASP A 72 -15.04 -11.14 37.36
N LEU A 73 -14.40 -10.78 36.24
CA LEU A 73 -13.37 -11.57 35.57
C LEU A 73 -11.95 -11.35 36.12
N ARG A 74 -11.77 -10.56 37.20
CA ARG A 74 -10.48 -10.19 37.80
C ARG A 74 -9.48 -9.56 36.81
N MET A 75 -9.97 -8.83 35.80
CA MET A 75 -9.09 -8.07 34.93
C MET A 75 -8.57 -6.83 35.67
N ARG A 76 -7.26 -6.58 35.58
CA ARG A 76 -6.63 -5.43 36.23
C ARG A 76 -7.07 -4.16 35.51
N GLU A 77 -7.46 -3.13 36.27
CA GLU A 77 -7.79 -1.84 35.70
C GLU A 77 -6.64 -1.30 34.83
N PRO A 78 -6.95 -0.71 33.66
CA PRO A 78 -5.94 -0.03 32.88
C PRO A 78 -5.48 1.20 33.66
N GLU A 79 -4.18 1.30 33.93
CA GLU A 79 -3.56 2.47 34.52
C GLU A 79 -3.78 3.67 33.58
N ILE A 80 -4.48 4.68 34.08
CA ILE A 80 -4.65 5.96 33.40
C ILE A 80 -3.48 6.83 33.90
N GLU A 81 -2.48 7.06 33.05
CA GLU A 81 -1.49 8.12 33.29
C GLU A 81 -2.15 9.47 32.99
N ASP A 82 -2.27 10.31 34.02
CA ASP A 82 -2.70 11.72 33.94
C ASP A 82 -1.71 12.59 33.15
#